data_AF-A0A8T4ULS9-F1
#
_entry.id   AF-A0A8T4ULS9-F1
#
_cell.length_a   1.000
_cell.length_b   1.000
_cell.length_c   1.000
_cell.angle_alpha   90.00
_cell.angle_beta   90.00
_cell.angle_gamma   90.00
#
_symmetry.space_group_name_H-M   'P 1'
#
loop_
_entity.id
_entity.type
_entity.pdbx_description
1 polymer ?
#
loop_
_entity_poly.entity_id
_entity_poly.type
_entity_poly.pdbx_seq_one_letter_code
_entity_poly.pdbx_strand_id
1 'polypeptide(L)'
;MDVQSKKILVNQSVAILCDGNNIERSIHEQSKATNVMVNFDTIIPKLLNGRGLNRFFYFREGQNISSKLAERLHEHYYGTVVPCHKSADIPLTIKATQLSSKVDTIIIMSGDSDYVELVRHLKSEGVRVEIAAVKETTARILIEEADYFHPITKEDWFVYNTPRQNNKKLR
;
A
#
# COMPACT_ATOMS: atom_id res chain seq x y z
N MET A 1 -30.79 31.81 -1.22
CA MET A 1 -31.29 30.48 -1.61
C MET A 1 -30.13 29.52 -1.34
N ASP A 2 -30.11 28.93 -0.15
CA ASP A 2 -29.11 27.94 0.21
C ASP A 2 -29.36 26.68 -0.62
N VAL A 3 -28.51 26.45 -1.61
CA VAL A 3 -28.41 25.15 -2.27
C VAL A 3 -27.86 24.20 -1.21
N GLN A 4 -28.75 23.54 -0.45
CA GLN A 4 -28.39 22.37 0.34
C GLN A 4 -27.65 21.43 -0.60
N SER A 5 -26.33 21.35 -0.42
CA SER A 5 -25.46 20.48 -1.20
C SER A 5 -25.95 19.06 -0.97
N LYS A 6 -26.67 18.50 -1.94
CA LYS A 6 -27.03 17.09 -1.94
C LYS A 6 -25.72 16.31 -1.83
N LYS A 7 -25.44 15.77 -0.65
CA LYS A 7 -24.25 14.96 -0.39
C LYS A 7 -24.41 13.67 -1.20
N ILE A 8 -23.76 13.62 -2.36
CA ILE A 8 -23.77 12.43 -3.22
C ILE A 8 -23.10 11.31 -2.42
N LEU A 9 -23.82 10.19 -2.26
CA LEU A 9 -23.25 9.00 -1.65
C LEU A 9 -22.37 8.29 -2.69
N VAL A 10 -21.06 8.40 -2.53
CA VAL A 10 -20.09 7.66 -3.34
C VAL A 10 -19.86 6.31 -2.68
N ASN A 11 -20.40 5.25 -3.27
CA ASN A 11 -20.24 3.88 -2.77
C ASN A 11 -19.29 3.11 -3.69
N GLN A 12 -17.99 3.23 -3.42
CA GLN A 12 -16.93 2.60 -4.20
C GLN A 12 -16.13 1.66 -3.29
N SER A 13 -16.00 0.40 -3.71
CA SER A 13 -15.28 -0.67 -3.04
C SER A 13 -13.82 -0.69 -3.49
N VAL A 14 -12.88 -0.63 -2.54
CA VAL A 14 -11.44 -0.50 -2.81
C VAL A 14 -10.68 -1.67 -2.21
N ALA A 15 -9.81 -2.31 -2.99
CA ALA A 15 -8.75 -3.17 -2.47
C ALA A 15 -7.41 -2.44 -2.51
N ILE A 16 -6.61 -2.60 -1.46
CA ILE A 16 -5.24 -2.09 -1.39
C ILE A 16 -4.28 -3.28 -1.35
N LEU A 17 -3.32 -3.32 -2.26
CA LEU A 17 -2.28 -4.34 -2.32
C LEU A 17 -0.92 -3.66 -2.22
N CYS A 18 -0.20 -3.95 -1.14
CA CYS A 18 1.05 -3.27 -0.80
C CYS A 18 2.24 -4.20 -0.98
N ASP A 19 3.16 -3.82 -1.87
CA ASP A 19 4.49 -4.41 -1.95
C ASP A 19 5.36 -3.78 -0.87
N GLY A 20 5.43 -4.44 0.29
CA GLY A 20 6.13 -3.93 1.45
C GLY A 20 7.62 -3.70 1.20
N ASN A 21 8.25 -4.58 0.41
CA ASN A 21 9.67 -4.48 0.09
C ASN A 21 9.97 -3.29 -0.82
N ASN A 22 9.17 -3.09 -1.87
CA ASN A 22 9.34 -1.97 -2.78
C ASN A 22 9.12 -0.61 -2.08
N ILE A 23 8.08 -0.53 -1.24
CA ILE A 23 7.76 0.69 -0.50
C ILE A 23 8.82 1.01 0.56
N GLU A 24 9.28 0.02 1.35
CA GLU A 24 10.36 0.24 2.33
C GLU A 24 11.63 0.73 1.64
N ARG A 25 12.06 0.06 0.56
CA ARG A 25 13.23 0.44 -0.23
C ARG A 25 13.13 1.87 -0.76
N SER A 26 11.99 2.21 -1.35
CA SER A 26 11.74 3.54 -1.92
C SER A 26 11.81 4.65 -0.87
N ILE A 27 11.25 4.41 0.32
CA ILE A 27 11.28 5.37 1.42
C ILE A 27 12.70 5.50 1.99
N HIS A 28 13.45 4.41 2.09
CA HIS A 28 14.84 4.46 2.58
C HIS A 28 15.75 5.24 1.62
N GLU A 29 15.56 5.07 0.32
CA GLU A 29 16.27 5.84 -0.71
C GLU A 29 15.97 7.34 -0.59
N GLN A 30 14.69 7.70 -0.46
CA GLN A 30 14.26 9.10 -0.40
C GLN A 30 14.57 9.78 0.94
N SER A 31 14.47 9.06 2.05
CA SER A 31 14.76 9.58 3.41
C SER A 31 16.23 9.51 3.78
N LYS A 32 17.05 8.75 3.04
CA LYS A 32 18.45 8.42 3.36
C LYS A 32 18.62 7.77 4.73
N ALA A 33 17.58 7.09 5.23
CA ALA A 33 17.54 6.45 6.53
C ALA A 33 16.85 5.08 6.45
N THR A 34 17.45 4.06 7.06
CA THR A 34 16.96 2.66 7.03
C THR A 34 15.97 2.33 8.14
N ASN A 35 15.81 3.24 9.10
CA ASN A 35 14.89 3.08 10.23
C ASN A 35 13.56 3.82 10.00
N VAL A 36 13.18 4.08 8.75
CA VAL A 36 11.92 4.74 8.40
C VAL A 36 10.91 3.69 7.97
N MET A 37 9.67 3.83 8.43
CA MET A 37 8.57 2.91 8.12
C MET A 37 7.31 3.69 7.70
N VAL A 38 6.52 3.10 6.80
CA VAL A 38 5.21 3.65 6.39
C VAL A 38 4.28 3.74 7.59
N ASN A 39 3.55 4.85 7.69
CA ASN A 39 2.44 4.99 8.60
C ASN A 39 1.13 4.54 7.93
N PHE A 40 0.74 3.28 8.16
CA PHE A 40 -0.50 2.74 7.61
C PHE A 40 -1.75 3.49 8.06
N ASP A 41 -1.72 4.10 9.26
CA ASP A 41 -2.86 4.84 9.81
C ASP A 41 -3.04 6.22 9.21
N THR A 42 -2.00 6.75 8.56
CA THR A 42 -2.10 7.97 7.78
C THR A 42 -2.43 7.64 6.33
N ILE A 43 -1.73 6.68 5.74
CA ILE A 43 -1.82 6.43 4.30
C ILE A 43 -3.13 5.72 3.89
N ILE A 44 -3.62 4.74 4.66
CA ILE A 44 -4.83 3.99 4.26
C ILE A 44 -6.06 4.91 4.20
N PRO A 45 -6.37 5.73 5.23
CA PRO A 45 -7.49 6.67 5.14
C PRO A 45 -7.34 7.69 4.01
N LYS A 46 -6.12 8.18 3.77
CA LYS A 46 -5.79 9.09 2.67
C LYS A 46 -6.07 8.44 1.30
N LEU A 47 -5.63 7.21 1.09
CA LEU A 47 -5.86 6.45 -0.15
C LEU A 47 -7.34 6.14 -0.36
N LEU A 48 -8.07 5.81 0.70
CA LEU A 48 -9.50 5.53 0.60
C LEU A 48 -10.30 6.79 0.29
N ASN A 49 -9.95 7.95 0.85
CA ASN A 49 -10.66 9.22 0.66
C ASN A 49 -12.19 9.09 0.87
N GLY A 50 -12.59 8.38 1.93
CA GLY A 50 -14.00 8.11 2.25
C GLY A 50 -14.65 6.94 1.50
N ARG A 51 -13.91 6.25 0.60
CA ARG A 51 -14.33 4.99 -0.04
C ARG A 51 -14.23 3.80 0.91
N GLY A 52 -14.96 2.72 0.62
CA GLY A 52 -14.98 1.52 1.46
C GLY A 52 -13.78 0.61 1.22
N LEU A 53 -13.04 0.26 2.28
CA LEU A 53 -11.99 -0.76 2.19
C LEU A 53 -12.61 -2.16 2.16
N ASN A 54 -12.46 -2.85 1.03
CA ASN A 54 -12.91 -4.22 0.86
C ASN A 54 -11.86 -5.23 1.34
N ARG A 55 -10.60 -5.03 0.93
CA ARG A 55 -9.47 -5.89 1.28
C ARG A 55 -8.18 -5.08 1.38
N PHE A 56 -7.33 -5.48 2.30
CA PHE A 56 -5.96 -4.99 2.36
C PHE A 56 -4.98 -6.17 2.44
N PHE A 57 -4.02 -6.20 1.51
CA PHE A 57 -2.94 -7.18 1.50
C PHE A 57 -1.59 -6.47 1.60
N TYR A 58 -0.74 -6.96 2.50
CA TYR A 58 0.64 -6.51 2.64
C TYR A 58 1.57 -7.69 2.34
N PHE A 59 2.29 -7.60 1.23
CA PHE A 59 3.22 -8.61 0.77
C PHE A 59 4.62 -8.29 1.28
N ARG A 60 5.29 -9.28 1.87
CA ARG A 60 6.67 -9.10 2.36
C ARG A 60 7.50 -10.34 2.14
N GLU A 61 8.71 -10.16 1.66
CA GLU A 61 9.70 -11.23 1.53
C GLU A 61 10.20 -11.71 2.89
N GLY A 62 10.39 -13.03 2.99
CA GLY A 62 11.00 -13.68 4.15
C GLY A 62 10.00 -14.25 5.16
N GLN A 63 10.53 -15.10 6.04
CA GLN A 63 9.75 -15.85 7.04
C GLN A 63 9.56 -15.09 8.36
N ASN A 64 10.42 -14.09 8.63
CA ASN A 64 10.38 -13.30 9.85
C ASN A 64 9.63 -11.99 9.63
N ILE A 65 8.31 -12.07 9.54
CA ILE A 65 7.46 -10.88 9.54
C ILE A 65 7.11 -10.51 10.97
N SER A 66 7.18 -9.21 11.29
CA SER A 66 6.82 -8.70 12.61
C SER A 66 5.37 -9.08 12.96
N SER A 67 5.18 -9.92 13.98
CA SER A 67 3.85 -10.29 14.47
C SER A 67 3.04 -9.06 14.87
N LYS A 68 3.69 -8.07 15.50
CA LYS A 68 3.08 -6.79 15.88
C LYS A 68 2.53 -6.02 14.68
N LEU A 69 3.23 -6.06 13.54
CA LEU A 69 2.74 -5.42 12.32
C LEU A 69 1.51 -6.18 11.80
N ALA A 70 1.61 -7.50 11.70
CA ALA A 70 0.51 -8.33 11.22
C ALA A 70 -0.76 -8.17 12.07
N GLU A 71 -0.63 -8.20 13.39
CA GLU A 71 -1.72 -7.96 14.34
C GLU A 71 -2.33 -6.57 14.15
N ARG A 72 -1.50 -5.52 14.10
CA ARG A 72 -1.98 -4.14 13.90
C ARG A 72 -2.76 -3.99 12.59
N LEU A 73 -2.24 -4.53 11.48
CA LEU A 73 -2.91 -4.44 10.18
C LEU A 73 -4.22 -5.22 10.17
N HIS A 74 -4.26 -6.36 10.85
CA HIS A 74 -5.48 -7.15 11.00
C HIS A 74 -6.54 -6.41 11.82
N GLU A 75 -6.18 -5.89 13.00
CA GLU A 75 -7.13 -5.25 13.93
C GLU A 75 -7.74 -3.96 13.37
N HIS A 76 -6.95 -3.12 12.70
CA HIS A 76 -7.43 -1.81 12.22
C HIS A 76 -8.02 -1.85 10.81
N TYR A 77 -7.57 -2.77 9.96
CA TYR A 77 -7.90 -2.77 8.52
C TYR A 77 -8.40 -4.11 8.00
N TYR A 78 -8.55 -5.13 8.86
CA TYR A 78 -8.75 -6.52 8.43
C TYR A 78 -7.72 -6.96 7.39
N GLY A 79 -6.51 -6.41 7.52
CA GLY A 79 -5.40 -6.65 6.61
C GLY A 79 -4.86 -8.07 6.73
N THR A 80 -4.37 -8.59 5.62
CA THR A 80 -3.66 -9.87 5.57
C THR A 80 -2.21 -9.65 5.18
N VAL A 81 -1.29 -10.14 6.01
CA VAL A 81 0.13 -10.18 5.70
C VAL A 81 0.43 -11.47 4.94
N VAL A 82 1.04 -11.35 3.77
CA VAL A 82 1.35 -12.48 2.88
C VAL A 82 2.87 -12.63 2.78
N PRO A 83 3.47 -13.67 3.37
CA PRO A 83 4.88 -13.95 3.20
C PRO A 83 5.17 -14.39 1.77
N CYS A 84 6.23 -13.81 1.20
CA CYS A 84 6.69 -14.07 -0.16
C CYS A 84 8.05 -14.76 -0.10
N HIS A 85 8.27 -15.74 -0.99
CA HIS A 85 9.54 -16.46 -1.02
C HIS A 85 10.68 -15.62 -1.64
N LYS A 86 10.40 -14.86 -2.71
CA LYS A 86 11.42 -14.08 -3.46
C LYS A 86 11.01 -12.66 -3.77
N SER A 87 9.77 -12.46 -4.19
CA SER A 87 9.21 -11.16 -4.55
C SER A 87 7.71 -11.17 -4.32
N ALA A 88 7.14 -9.98 -4.13
CA ALA A 88 5.71 -9.75 -4.09
C ALA A 88 5.04 -9.87 -5.47
N ASP A 89 5.77 -9.76 -6.58
CA ASP A 89 5.21 -9.58 -7.94
C ASP A 89 4.15 -10.63 -8.30
N ILE A 90 4.50 -11.91 -8.19
CA ILE A 90 3.59 -13.02 -8.53
C ILE A 90 2.41 -13.11 -7.54
N PRO A 91 2.64 -13.20 -6.20
CA PRO A 91 1.53 -13.23 -5.25
C PRO A 91 0.58 -12.03 -5.35
N LEU A 92 1.13 -10.83 -5.54
CA LEU A 92 0.37 -9.59 -5.69
C LEU A 92 -0.45 -9.62 -6.96
N THR A 93 0.15 -9.97 -8.11
CA THR A 93 -0.53 -10.11 -9.40
C THR A 93 -1.70 -11.08 -9.31
N ILE A 94 -1.47 -12.28 -8.75
CA ILE A 94 -2.53 -13.28 -8.58
C ILE A 94 -3.67 -12.74 -7.72
N LYS A 95 -3.36 -12.08 -6.59
CA LYS A 95 -4.39 -11.51 -5.71
C LYS A 95 -5.14 -10.36 -6.38
N ALA A 96 -4.46 -9.49 -7.10
CA ALA A 96 -5.09 -8.39 -7.83
C ALA A 96 -6.09 -8.92 -8.87
N THR A 97 -5.68 -9.89 -9.69
CA THR A 97 -6.56 -10.53 -10.68
C THR A 97 -7.74 -11.27 -10.02
N GLN A 98 -7.54 -11.93 -8.87
CA GLN A 98 -8.66 -12.56 -8.14
C GLN A 98 -9.68 -11.54 -7.62
N LEU A 99 -9.21 -10.36 -7.22
CA LEU A 99 -10.04 -9.30 -6.66
C LEU A 99 -10.71 -8.44 -7.71
N SER A 100 -10.26 -8.46 -8.97
CA SER A 100 -10.76 -7.58 -10.02
C SER A 100 -12.28 -7.66 -10.18
N SER A 101 -12.86 -8.85 -10.06
CA SER A 101 -14.30 -9.09 -10.13
C SER A 101 -15.10 -8.72 -8.85
N LYS A 102 -14.45 -8.19 -7.81
CA LYS A 102 -15.03 -7.96 -6.47
C LYS A 102 -14.98 -6.52 -5.98
N VAL A 103 -14.16 -5.69 -6.62
CA VAL A 103 -13.94 -4.30 -6.21
C VAL A 103 -14.01 -3.38 -7.42
N ASP A 104 -14.38 -2.13 -7.18
CA ASP A 104 -14.42 -1.10 -8.22
C ASP A 104 -13.03 -0.52 -8.46
N THR A 105 -12.13 -0.61 -7.47
CA THR A 105 -10.79 -0.05 -7.55
C THR A 105 -9.76 -0.90 -6.83
N ILE A 106 -8.61 -1.04 -7.48
CA ILE A 106 -7.41 -1.62 -6.89
C ILE A 106 -6.34 -0.52 -6.79
N ILE A 107 -5.85 -0.30 -5.57
CA ILE A 107 -4.70 0.55 -5.32
C ILE A 107 -3.49 -0.34 -5.10
N ILE A 108 -2.51 -0.26 -5.99
CA ILE A 108 -1.23 -0.96 -5.85
C ILE A 108 -0.24 0.00 -5.19
N MET A 109 0.26 -0.37 -4.02
CA MET A 109 1.35 0.36 -3.38
C MET A 109 2.69 -0.24 -3.83
N SER A 110 3.19 0.23 -4.97
CA SER A 110 4.52 -0.10 -5.50
C SER A 110 4.89 0.89 -6.62
N GLY A 111 6.17 1.19 -6.76
CA GLY A 111 6.72 2.00 -7.85
C GLY A 111 7.30 1.18 -9.02
N ASP A 112 7.20 -0.15 -8.96
CA ASP A 112 7.90 -1.07 -9.86
C ASP A 112 7.29 -1.15 -11.28
N SER A 113 8.13 -1.09 -12.32
CA SER A 113 7.67 -1.20 -13.72
C SER A 113 7.10 -2.58 -14.06
N ASP A 114 7.43 -3.61 -13.29
CA ASP A 114 6.94 -4.97 -13.53
C ASP A 114 5.41 -5.09 -13.38
N TYR A 115 4.76 -4.12 -12.72
CA TYR A 115 3.31 -4.07 -12.57
C TYR A 115 2.58 -3.42 -13.76
N VAL A 116 3.26 -2.89 -14.78
CA VAL A 116 2.62 -2.22 -15.93
C VAL A 116 1.62 -3.13 -16.64
N GLU A 117 1.99 -4.37 -16.92
CA GLU A 117 1.10 -5.32 -17.60
C GLU A 117 -0.09 -5.71 -16.71
N LEU A 118 0.11 -5.79 -15.38
CA LEU A 118 -0.98 -6.00 -14.44
C LEU A 118 -1.97 -4.82 -14.47
N VAL A 119 -1.47 -3.57 -14.46
CA VAL A 119 -2.32 -2.37 -14.55
C VAL A 119 -3.17 -2.40 -15.82
N ARG A 120 -2.56 -2.69 -16.97
CA ARG A 120 -3.27 -2.81 -18.26
C ARG A 120 -4.35 -3.89 -18.23
N HIS A 121 -4.02 -5.07 -17.69
CA HIS A 121 -4.96 -6.17 -17.59
C HIS A 121 -6.14 -5.83 -16.67
N LEU A 122 -5.91 -5.31 -15.47
CA LEU A 122 -6.98 -4.94 -14.53
C LEU A 122 -7.91 -3.86 -15.10
N LYS A 123 -7.35 -2.88 -15.82
CA LYS A 123 -8.14 -1.86 -16.52
C LYS A 123 -8.99 -2.47 -17.64
N SER A 124 -8.47 -3.45 -18.38
CA SER A 124 -9.25 -4.17 -19.39
C SER A 124 -10.41 -4.99 -18.79
N GLU A 125 -10.28 -5.42 -17.53
CA GLU A 125 -11.34 -6.06 -16.74
C GLU A 125 -12.35 -5.07 -16.14
N GLY A 126 -12.20 -3.77 -16.44
CA GLY A 126 -13.12 -2.72 -15.99
C GLY A 126 -12.85 -2.19 -14.57
N VAL A 127 -11.73 -2.56 -13.96
CA VAL A 127 -11.34 -2.07 -12.63
C VAL A 127 -10.53 -0.79 -12.76
N ARG A 128 -10.85 0.21 -11.94
CA ARG A 128 -9.98 1.40 -11.82
C ARG A 128 -8.70 1.03 -11.09
N VAL A 129 -7.55 1.37 -11.64
CA VAL A 129 -6.25 1.06 -11.05
C VAL A 129 -5.54 2.35 -10.64
N GLU A 130 -5.20 2.44 -9.37
CA GLU A 130 -4.46 3.58 -8.82
C GLU A 130 -3.11 3.10 -8.27
N ILE A 131 -2.08 3.92 -8.38
CA ILE A 131 -0.73 3.61 -7.90
C ILE A 131 -0.42 4.52 -6.71
N ALA A 132 0.11 3.96 -5.64
CA ALA A 132 0.58 4.72 -4.48
C ALA A 132 2.07 4.41 -4.21
N ALA A 133 2.95 5.36 -4.51
CA ALA A 133 4.39 5.13 -4.40
C ALA A 133 5.17 6.44 -4.19
N VAL A 134 6.46 6.31 -3.86
CA VAL A 134 7.39 7.45 -3.82
C VAL A 134 7.69 7.86 -5.25
N LYS A 135 7.35 9.09 -5.61
CA LYS A 135 7.37 9.55 -7.01
C LYS A 135 8.75 9.44 -7.65
N GLU A 136 9.80 9.73 -6.89
CA GLU A 136 11.18 9.75 -7.35
C GLU A 136 11.71 8.37 -7.73
N THR A 137 11.19 7.31 -7.12
CA THR A 137 11.60 5.91 -7.38
C THR A 137 10.60 5.15 -8.24
N THR A 138 9.53 5.81 -8.70
CA THR A 138 8.48 5.18 -9.48
C THR A 138 8.78 5.25 -10.98
N ALA A 139 8.60 4.13 -11.68
CA ALA A 139 8.72 4.08 -13.13
C ALA A 139 7.67 5.00 -13.81
N ARG A 140 8.12 5.93 -14.67
CA ARG A 140 7.23 6.90 -15.32
C ARG A 140 6.09 6.24 -16.10
N ILE A 141 6.39 5.14 -16.82
CA ILE A 141 5.38 4.38 -17.58
C ILE A 141 4.28 3.83 -16.67
N LEU A 142 4.60 3.43 -15.44
CA LEU A 142 3.60 2.94 -14.48
C LEU A 142 2.63 4.07 -14.08
N ILE A 143 3.15 5.28 -13.87
CA ILE A 143 2.35 6.47 -13.55
C ILE A 143 1.41 6.82 -14.72
N GLU A 144 1.92 6.76 -15.95
CA GLU A 144 1.16 7.08 -17.17
C GLU A 144 0.04 6.07 -17.45
N GLU A 145 0.25 4.79 -17.13
CA GLU A 145 -0.74 3.73 -17.34
C GLU A 145 -1.84 3.69 -16.27
N ALA A 146 -1.54 4.16 -15.04
CA ALA A 146 -2.49 4.21 -13.94
C ALA A 146 -3.60 5.25 -14.15
N ASP A 147 -4.79 5.00 -13.58
CA ASP A 147 -5.90 5.96 -13.61
C ASP A 147 -5.72 7.12 -12.63
N TYR A 148 -4.89 6.91 -11.60
CA TYR A 148 -4.48 7.95 -10.66
C TYR A 148 -3.19 7.56 -9.94
N PHE A 149 -2.39 8.56 -9.60
CA PHE A 149 -1.16 8.40 -8.83
C PHE A 149 -1.24 9.15 -7.51
N HIS A 150 -1.06 8.42 -6.41
CA HIS A 150 -0.98 8.93 -5.05
C HIS A 150 0.49 9.02 -4.61
N PRO A 151 1.08 10.22 -4.55
CA PRO A 151 2.45 10.35 -4.06
C PRO A 151 2.53 10.02 -2.57
N ILE A 152 3.47 9.15 -2.22
CA ILE A 152 3.88 8.91 -0.83
C ILE A 152 4.95 9.93 -0.48
N THR A 153 4.68 10.74 0.54
CA THR A 153 5.53 11.86 0.97
C THR A 153 5.97 11.69 2.42
N LYS A 154 6.75 12.65 2.93
CA LYS A 154 7.33 12.60 4.28
C LYS A 154 6.29 12.51 5.40
N GLU A 155 5.07 12.96 5.14
CA GLU A 155 3.94 12.92 6.06
C GLU A 155 3.34 11.51 6.19
N ASP A 156 3.64 10.61 5.25
CA ASP A 156 3.10 9.26 5.20
C ASP A 156 4.02 8.21 5.87
N TRP A 157 5.16 8.62 6.42
CA TRP A 157 6.10 7.73 7.11
C TRP A 157 6.65 8.32 8.41
N PHE A 158 7.21 7.47 9.26
CA PHE A 158 7.79 7.87 10.54
C PHE A 158 9.13 7.18 10.78
N VAL A 159 9.96 7.81 11.63
CA VAL A 159 11.23 7.23 12.07
C VAL A 159 10.96 6.25 13.21
N TYR A 160 11.28 4.99 12.99
CA TYR A 160 11.23 3.93 13.99
C TYR A 160 12.50 4.01 14.87
N ASN A 161 12.32 4.46 16.10
CA ASN A 161 13.37 4.40 17.11
C ASN A 161 13.19 3.11 17.91
N THR A 162 14.07 2.12 17.68
CA THR A 162 14.10 0.91 18.51
C THR A 162 14.35 1.34 19.97
N PRO A 163 13.49 0.95 20.93
CA PRO A 163 13.74 1.28 22.32
C PRO A 163 15.10 0.73 22.73
N ARG A 164 15.99 1.59 23.25
CA ARG A 164 17.28 1.17 23.81
C ARG A 164 16.99 0.10 24.87
N GLN A 165 17.50 -1.12 24.67
CA GLN A 165 17.57 -2.09 25.75
C GLN A 165 18.45 -1.49 26.85
N ASN A 166 17.84 -1.08 27.94
CA ASN A 166 18.56 -0.76 29.17
C ASN A 166 19.20 -2.07 29.64
N ASN A 167 20.47 -2.28 29.29
CA ASN A 167 21.32 -3.28 29.91
C ASN A 167 21.41 -2.94 31.40
N LYS A 168 20.48 -3.45 32.21
CA LYS A 168 20.67 -3.60 33.65
C LYS A 168 21.87 -4.53 33.80
N LYS A 169 23.05 -3.95 34.02
CA LYS A 169 24.19 -4.67 34.58
C LYS A 169 23.69 -5.35 35.85
N LEU A 170 23.55 -6.67 35.82
CA LEU A 170 23.51 -7.45 37.05
C LEU A 170 24.82 -7.15 37.78
N ARG A 171 24.71 -6.49 38.92
CA ARG A 171 25.76 -6.41 39.94
C ARG A 171 25.51 -7.51 40.94
#